data_AF-A0A497MUQ7-F1
#
_entry.id   AF-A0A497MUQ7-F1
#
_cell.length_a   1.000
_cell.length_b   1.000
_cell.length_c   1.000
_cell.angle_alpha   90.00
_cell.angle_beta   90.00
_cell.angle_gamma   90.00
#
_symmetry.space_group_name_H-M   'P 1'
#
loop_
_entity.id
_entity.type
_entity.pdbx_description
1 polymer ?
#
loop_
_entity_poly.entity_id
_entity_poly.type
_entity_poly.pdbx_seq_one_letter_code
_entity_poly.pdbx_strand_id
1 'polypeptide(L)'
;MELIVPLIASILAIIAAIIFALWVLKQDPGNPTMREISEAVRMGGAAFLKREFTYIFPIAVVLAIIIYLALPFAGEATGLAGKISGFSWSDSWKIAVDFLIGAGLSALAGYLGMAVTTRSASRAAEAAKKGIGSCLTVSFRAGAVMGMCVAGLALLGVTGLYIAFGAHPDVVPLIVGLGFGASLISMFIRVGGGIYTKAADLGADLVGKVEAGIPEDDPRNPAVIADNVGDNVGDCAGMGSDVFESYIVIAIAAMLLGYFTFHGSYLWSNAVIFPLLLCAAGIFGSIIGALCVHSGWKGEPMRALNLAFYVTVVVAAILSYIFAGWMFGFGTPLANALLICSILGFIVVVLLEKIADYYTSYKYPPVRSISEASQTGAPTNFLTGLSVGLKSTFPSMIVLVAAIIISFILGYASAPANIDKTMAGIYATAITTTGMLSLSGIIMSIDSFGPVSDNANGIVEMANLGEVREVTDILDAIGNTTKATTKGFA
;
A
#
# COMPACT_ATOMS: atom_id res chain seq x y z
N MET A 1 7.10 6.72 26.93
CA MET A 1 8.16 6.99 25.93
C MET A 1 7.99 6.15 24.67
N GLU A 2 7.46 4.93 24.75
CA GLU A 2 7.34 4.03 23.59
C GLU A 2 6.47 4.60 22.46
N LEU A 3 5.37 5.28 22.78
CA LEU A 3 4.46 5.90 21.79
C LEU A 3 5.05 7.13 21.08
N ILE A 4 6.16 7.69 21.57
CA ILE A 4 6.82 8.84 20.93
C ILE A 4 7.48 8.40 19.62
N VAL A 5 8.04 7.19 19.58
CA VAL A 5 8.73 6.66 18.40
C VAL A 5 7.79 6.54 17.19
N PRO A 6 6.61 5.86 17.26
CA PRO A 6 5.69 5.79 16.14
C PRO A 6 5.12 7.16 15.76
N LEU A 7 4.90 8.07 16.72
CA LEU A 7 4.50 9.43 16.42
C LEU A 7 5.57 10.18 15.61
N ILE A 8 6.83 10.12 16.04
CA ILE A 8 7.96 10.73 15.32
C ILE A 8 8.10 10.11 13.93
N ALA A 9 8.03 8.78 13.81
CA ALA A 9 8.11 8.10 12.52
C ALA A 9 7.00 8.57 11.57
N SER A 10 5.76 8.65 12.04
CA SER A 10 4.62 9.12 11.24
C SER A 10 4.79 10.56 10.74
N ILE A 11 5.26 11.46 11.61
CA ILE A 11 5.53 12.87 11.25
C ILE A 11 6.69 12.95 10.24
N LEU A 12 7.76 12.18 10.45
CA LEU A 12 8.90 12.15 9.53
C LEU A 12 8.53 11.59 8.16
N ALA A 13 7.64 10.61 8.09
CA ALA A 13 7.10 10.11 6.82
C ALA A 13 6.37 11.22 6.06
N ILE A 14 5.47 11.96 6.74
CA ILE A 14 4.74 13.08 6.12
C ILE A 14 5.71 14.18 5.68
N ILE A 15 6.72 14.52 6.50
CA ILE A 15 7.76 15.49 6.12
C ILE A 15 8.54 15.00 4.90
N ALA A 16 8.95 13.73 4.86
CA ALA A 16 9.64 13.14 3.72
C ALA A 16 8.77 13.21 2.45
N ALA A 17 7.48 12.89 2.55
CA ALA A 17 6.51 13.02 1.47
C ALA A 17 6.45 14.46 0.93
N ILE A 18 6.38 15.45 1.82
CA ILE A 18 6.39 16.87 1.45
C ILE A 18 7.71 17.26 0.76
N ILE A 19 8.86 16.81 1.28
CA ILE A 19 10.17 17.09 0.67
C ILE A 19 10.25 16.49 -0.74
N PHE A 20 9.82 15.23 -0.92
CA PHE A 20 9.79 14.60 -2.23
C PHE A 20 8.82 15.32 -3.18
N ALA A 21 7.62 15.68 -2.72
CA ALA A 21 6.65 16.43 -3.51
C ALA A 21 7.22 17.78 -3.97
N LEU A 22 7.81 18.56 -3.05
CA LEU A 22 8.44 19.84 -3.38
C LEU A 22 9.61 19.68 -4.36
N TRP A 23 10.40 18.61 -4.22
CA TRP A 23 11.50 18.34 -5.13
C TRP A 23 11.01 17.95 -6.53
N VAL A 24 9.98 17.11 -6.63
CA VAL A 24 9.38 16.70 -7.91
C VAL A 24 8.72 17.89 -8.58
N LEU A 25 7.91 18.68 -7.87
CA LEU A 25 7.19 19.82 -8.45
C LEU A 25 8.13 20.94 -8.95
N LYS A 26 9.37 21.02 -8.43
CA LYS A 26 10.43 21.91 -8.92
C LYS A 26 11.07 21.46 -10.24
N GLN A 27 10.90 20.20 -10.65
CA GLN A 27 11.42 19.73 -11.93
C GLN A 27 10.68 20.39 -13.10
N ASP A 28 11.37 20.50 -14.24
CA ASP A 28 10.81 21.09 -15.46
C ASP A 28 9.60 20.29 -15.94
N PRO A 29 8.40 20.90 -16.05
CA PRO A 29 7.20 20.21 -16.52
C PRO A 29 7.17 19.97 -18.03
N GLY A 30 8.23 20.31 -18.77
CA GLY A 30 8.38 20.06 -20.19
C GLY A 30 7.79 21.16 -21.07
N ASN A 31 7.54 20.83 -22.34
CA ASN A 31 7.02 21.76 -23.34
C ASN A 31 5.52 22.12 -23.10
N PRO A 32 4.96 23.13 -23.80
CA PRO A 32 3.56 23.53 -23.63
C PRO A 32 2.54 22.40 -23.84
N THR A 33 2.75 21.54 -24.85
CA THR A 33 1.88 20.41 -25.16
C THR A 33 1.82 19.40 -24.01
N MET A 34 2.99 19.03 -23.45
CA MET A 34 3.07 18.12 -22.31
C MET A 34 2.35 18.68 -21.07
N ARG A 35 2.45 20.00 -20.85
CA ARG A 35 1.76 20.68 -19.76
C ARG A 35 0.25 20.68 -19.93
N GLU A 36 -0.22 20.89 -21.16
CA GLU A 36 -1.65 20.89 -21.49
C GLU A 36 -2.27 19.51 -21.28
N ILE A 37 -1.61 18.45 -21.76
CA ILE A 37 -2.05 17.06 -21.56
C ILE A 37 -2.09 16.71 -20.07
N SER A 38 -1.00 17.00 -19.35
CA SER A 38 -0.94 16.72 -17.89
C SER A 38 -2.01 17.49 -17.12
N GLU A 39 -2.35 18.71 -17.53
CA GLU A 39 -3.41 19.49 -16.93
C GLU A 39 -4.80 18.89 -17.22
N ALA A 40 -5.04 18.40 -18.44
CA ALA A 40 -6.28 17.70 -18.78
C ALA A 40 -6.49 16.45 -17.90
N VAL A 41 -5.44 15.63 -17.74
CA VAL A 41 -5.46 14.45 -16.87
C VAL A 41 -5.69 14.86 -15.40
N ARG A 42 -5.00 15.90 -14.93
CA ARG A 42 -5.18 16.41 -13.56
C ARG A 42 -6.62 16.88 -13.29
N MET A 43 -7.22 17.60 -14.24
CA MET A 43 -8.61 18.06 -14.13
C MET A 43 -9.58 16.88 -14.13
N GLY A 44 -9.37 15.89 -15.01
CA GLY A 44 -10.18 14.68 -15.07
C GLY A 44 -10.16 13.88 -13.78
N GLY A 45 -8.97 13.60 -13.24
CA GLY A 45 -8.81 12.86 -11.98
C GLY A 45 -9.43 13.59 -10.79
N ALA A 46 -9.22 14.91 -10.69
CA ALA A 46 -9.85 15.72 -9.64
C ALA A 46 -11.38 15.75 -9.75
N ALA A 47 -11.92 15.82 -10.97
CA ALA A 47 -13.36 15.79 -11.20
C ALA A 47 -13.97 14.43 -10.82
N PHE A 48 -13.29 13.34 -11.16
CA PHE A 48 -13.71 11.98 -10.81
C PHE A 48 -13.74 11.77 -9.29
N LEU A 49 -12.63 12.01 -8.59
CA LEU A 49 -12.59 11.83 -7.12
C LEU A 49 -13.59 12.73 -6.40
N LYS A 50 -13.77 13.97 -6.86
CA LYS A 50 -14.79 14.87 -6.29
C LYS A 50 -16.19 14.27 -6.43
N ARG A 51 -16.52 13.71 -7.60
CA ARG A 51 -17.82 13.07 -7.85
C ARG A 51 -18.00 11.85 -6.96
N GLU A 52 -16.98 11.00 -6.89
CA GLU A 52 -16.96 9.79 -6.08
C GLU A 52 -17.17 10.11 -4.58
N PHE A 53 -16.39 11.04 -4.02
CA PHE A 53 -16.55 11.45 -2.62
C PHE A 53 -17.90 12.10 -2.31
N THR A 54 -18.54 12.75 -3.29
CA THR A 54 -19.89 13.29 -3.11
C THR A 54 -20.93 12.19 -2.87
N TYR A 55 -20.73 10.99 -3.42
CA TYR A 55 -21.61 9.84 -3.18
C TYR A 55 -21.23 9.04 -1.93
N ILE A 56 -19.94 8.90 -1.64
CA ILE A 56 -19.48 8.13 -0.48
C ILE A 56 -19.79 8.87 0.83
N PHE A 57 -19.68 10.21 0.85
CA PHE A 57 -19.84 10.99 2.08
C PHE A 57 -21.20 10.78 2.77
N PRO A 58 -22.37 10.87 2.09
CA PRO A 58 -23.65 10.55 2.71
C PRO A 58 -23.72 9.12 3.27
N ILE A 59 -23.14 8.14 2.56
CA ILE A 59 -23.12 6.74 3.01
C ILE A 59 -22.31 6.62 4.30
N ALA A 60 -21.14 7.25 4.37
CA ALA A 60 -20.31 7.28 5.58
C ALA A 60 -21.06 7.92 6.76
N VAL A 61 -21.75 9.04 6.56
CA VAL A 61 -22.55 9.68 7.62
C VAL A 61 -23.66 8.77 8.12
N VAL A 62 -24.41 8.14 7.21
CA VAL A 62 -25.49 7.20 7.59
C VAL A 62 -24.93 6.01 8.38
N LEU A 63 -23.81 5.43 7.93
CA LEU A 63 -23.16 4.33 8.64
C LEU A 63 -22.63 4.77 10.01
N ALA A 64 -22.06 5.96 10.14
CA ALA A 64 -21.62 6.48 11.43
C ALA A 64 -22.78 6.64 12.43
N ILE A 65 -23.95 7.10 11.96
CA ILE A 65 -25.17 7.17 12.78
C ILE A 65 -25.63 5.76 13.19
N ILE A 66 -25.60 4.79 12.26
CA ILE A 66 -25.95 3.40 12.56
C ILE A 66 -24.99 2.81 13.60
N ILE A 67 -23.68 3.01 13.45
CA ILE A 67 -22.66 2.55 14.40
C ILE A 67 -22.93 3.15 15.79
N TYR A 68 -23.17 4.46 15.87
CA TYR A 68 -23.47 5.15 17.11
C TYR A 68 -24.73 4.61 17.81
N LEU A 69 -25.81 4.40 17.05
CA LEU A 69 -27.09 3.97 17.59
C LEU A 69 -27.16 2.48 17.89
N ALA A 70 -26.49 1.62 17.11
CA ALA A 70 -26.63 0.17 17.19
C ALA A 70 -25.70 -0.49 18.22
N LEU A 71 -24.48 0.05 18.41
CA LEU A 71 -23.48 -0.55 19.32
C LEU A 71 -23.94 -0.67 20.78
N PRO A 72 -24.70 0.29 21.37
CA PRO A 72 -25.25 0.14 22.71
C PRO A 72 -26.19 -1.07 22.85
N PHE A 73 -26.91 -1.44 21.79
CA PHE A 73 -27.88 -2.54 21.77
C PHE A 73 -27.30 -3.87 21.23
N ALA A 74 -26.06 -3.85 20.72
CA ALA A 74 -25.44 -5.02 20.10
C ALA A 74 -25.26 -6.20 21.08
N GLY A 75 -25.12 -5.92 22.37
CA GLY A 75 -25.05 -6.95 23.42
C GLY A 75 -26.34 -7.75 23.58
N GLU A 76 -27.50 -7.11 23.44
CA GLU A 76 -28.82 -7.76 23.56
C GLU A 76 -29.20 -8.53 22.28
N ALA A 77 -28.87 -7.98 21.11
CA ALA A 77 -29.27 -8.54 19.81
C ALA A 77 -28.48 -9.81 19.38
N THR A 78 -27.28 -10.02 19.90
CA THR A 78 -26.37 -11.12 19.47
C THR A 78 -26.37 -12.34 20.40
N GLY A 79 -27.13 -12.31 21.50
CA GLY A 79 -27.11 -13.39 22.51
C GLY A 79 -25.79 -13.51 23.29
N LEU A 80 -24.86 -12.56 23.11
CA LEU A 80 -23.59 -12.43 23.82
C LEU A 80 -23.63 -11.48 25.02
N ALA A 81 -24.84 -11.05 25.42
CA ALA A 81 -25.09 -10.24 26.60
C ALA A 81 -24.44 -10.90 27.84
N GLY A 82 -23.35 -10.29 28.33
CA GLY A 82 -22.63 -10.71 29.54
C GLY A 82 -21.19 -11.19 29.36
N LYS A 83 -20.66 -11.34 28.12
CA LYS A 83 -19.23 -11.69 27.89
C LYS A 83 -18.44 -10.63 27.13
N ILE A 84 -19.11 -9.83 26.31
CA ILE A 84 -18.60 -8.56 25.80
C ILE A 84 -19.55 -7.55 26.43
N SER A 85 -19.08 -6.76 27.40
CA SER A 85 -19.87 -5.64 27.90
C SER A 85 -20.33 -4.82 26.70
N GLY A 86 -21.64 -4.69 26.49
CA GLY A 86 -22.16 -3.80 25.44
C GLY A 86 -21.48 -2.46 25.57
N PHE A 87 -20.95 -1.92 24.45
CA PHE A 87 -20.30 -0.61 24.48
C PHE A 87 -21.27 0.39 25.08
N SER A 88 -20.82 1.16 26.07
CA SER A 88 -21.64 2.22 26.63
C SER A 88 -21.95 3.24 25.53
N TRP A 89 -23.01 4.03 25.73
CA TRP A 89 -23.23 5.24 24.93
C TRP A 89 -21.99 6.14 24.90
N SER A 90 -21.19 6.14 25.98
CA SER A 90 -19.92 6.87 26.10
C SER A 90 -18.78 6.32 25.22
N ASP A 91 -18.90 5.11 24.69
CA ASP A 91 -17.90 4.46 23.84
C ASP A 91 -18.35 4.40 22.39
N SER A 92 -19.66 4.26 22.17
CA SER A 92 -20.26 4.18 20.83
C SER A 92 -20.01 5.44 19.99
N TRP A 93 -20.03 6.63 20.60
CA TRP A 93 -19.69 7.86 19.88
C TRP A 93 -18.21 7.94 19.48
N LYS A 94 -17.30 7.37 20.30
CA LYS A 94 -15.87 7.34 20.00
C LYS A 94 -15.63 6.49 18.75
N ILE A 95 -16.23 5.30 18.69
CA ILE A 95 -16.12 4.40 17.54
C ILE A 95 -16.72 5.03 16.27
N ALA A 96 -17.86 5.71 16.37
CA ALA A 96 -18.48 6.39 15.23
C ALA A 96 -17.64 7.58 14.71
N VAL A 97 -17.04 8.37 15.62
CA VAL A 97 -16.12 9.46 15.25
C VAL A 97 -14.84 8.90 14.63
N ASP A 98 -14.29 7.85 15.23
CA ASP A 98 -13.09 7.17 14.79
C ASP A 98 -13.27 6.56 13.37
N PHE A 99 -14.45 6.00 13.09
CA PHE A 99 -14.86 5.61 11.76
C PHE A 99 -14.82 6.76 10.74
N LEU A 100 -15.35 7.93 11.09
CA LEU A 100 -15.30 9.09 10.19
C LEU A 100 -13.87 9.60 10.00
N ILE A 101 -13.02 9.52 11.03
CA ILE A 101 -11.60 9.86 10.93
C ILE A 101 -10.88 8.89 9.99
N GLY A 102 -11.15 7.59 10.11
CA GLY A 102 -10.57 6.55 9.24
C GLY A 102 -10.95 6.75 7.78
N ALA A 103 -12.23 7.03 7.53
CA ALA A 103 -12.71 7.39 6.20
C ALA A 103 -12.03 8.67 5.68
N GLY A 104 -11.95 9.72 6.49
CA GLY A 104 -11.31 10.98 6.11
C GLY A 104 -9.82 10.82 5.79
N LEU A 105 -9.07 10.07 6.61
CA LEU A 105 -7.64 9.82 6.40
C LEU A 105 -7.38 8.93 5.17
N SER A 106 -8.22 7.91 4.93
CA SER A 106 -8.14 7.06 3.76
C SER A 106 -8.37 7.85 2.46
N ALA A 107 -9.42 8.68 2.45
CA ALA A 107 -9.70 9.58 1.32
C ALA A 107 -8.56 10.59 1.09
N LEU A 108 -7.99 11.12 2.17
CA LEU A 108 -6.85 12.03 2.11
C LEU A 108 -5.60 11.34 1.53
N ALA A 109 -5.30 10.12 1.95
CA ALA A 109 -4.16 9.35 1.43
C ALA A 109 -4.28 9.13 -0.08
N GLY A 110 -5.44 8.65 -0.55
CA GLY A 110 -5.72 8.47 -1.98
C GLY A 110 -5.61 9.77 -2.77
N TYR A 111 -6.19 10.87 -2.26
CA TYR A 111 -6.15 12.17 -2.90
C TYR A 111 -4.74 12.76 -2.98
N LEU A 112 -3.95 12.70 -1.91
CA LEU A 112 -2.59 13.25 -1.87
C LEU A 112 -1.66 12.52 -2.84
N GLY A 113 -1.76 11.20 -2.93
CA GLY A 113 -1.03 10.41 -3.92
C GLY A 113 -1.34 10.85 -5.34
N MET A 114 -2.63 10.80 -5.71
CA MET A 114 -3.11 11.19 -7.04
C MET A 114 -2.72 12.64 -7.40
N ALA A 115 -2.80 13.55 -6.44
CA ALA A 115 -2.49 14.94 -6.66
C ALA A 115 -1.02 15.14 -7.05
N VAL A 116 -0.09 14.32 -6.58
CA VAL A 116 1.32 14.43 -6.99
C VAL A 116 1.58 13.67 -8.29
N THR A 117 1.03 12.45 -8.45
CA THR A 117 1.26 11.63 -9.65
C THR A 117 0.82 12.33 -10.94
N THR A 118 -0.39 12.90 -10.94
CA THR A 118 -0.95 13.66 -12.08
C THR A 118 -0.10 14.86 -12.49
N ARG A 119 0.59 15.50 -11.54
CA ARG A 119 1.49 16.63 -11.80
C ARG A 119 2.91 16.19 -12.11
N SER A 120 3.30 14.96 -11.80
CA SER A 120 4.66 14.47 -12.01
C SER A 120 4.87 13.82 -13.38
N ALA A 121 3.80 13.34 -14.04
CA ALA A 121 3.92 12.62 -15.31
C ALA A 121 4.65 13.43 -16.40
N SER A 122 4.29 14.70 -16.61
CA SER A 122 4.99 15.54 -17.60
C SER A 122 6.46 15.79 -17.25
N ARG A 123 6.78 15.84 -15.95
CA ARG A 123 8.15 16.03 -15.45
C ARG A 123 8.98 14.77 -15.62
N ALA A 124 8.38 13.59 -15.46
CA ALA A 124 9.01 12.32 -15.75
C ALA A 124 9.29 12.18 -17.25
N ALA A 125 8.32 12.52 -18.10
CA ALA A 125 8.49 12.56 -19.55
C ALA A 125 9.61 13.53 -19.98
N GLU A 126 9.71 14.71 -19.37
CA GLU A 126 10.82 15.64 -19.65
C GLU A 126 12.16 15.10 -19.13
N ALA A 127 12.16 14.45 -17.97
CA ALA A 127 13.37 13.84 -17.40
C ALA A 127 13.87 12.64 -18.22
N ALA A 128 13.00 11.96 -18.97
CA ALA A 128 13.35 10.86 -19.85
C ALA A 128 14.30 11.28 -20.99
N LYS A 129 14.24 12.55 -21.43
CA LYS A 129 15.24 13.12 -22.37
C LYS A 129 16.67 13.12 -21.82
N LYS A 130 16.82 13.10 -20.49
CA LYS A 130 18.12 13.02 -19.79
C LYS A 130 18.54 11.59 -19.46
N GLY A 131 17.77 10.59 -19.93
CA GLY A 131 18.03 9.17 -19.77
C GLY A 131 17.24 8.50 -18.63
N ILE A 132 17.34 7.17 -18.61
CA ILE A 132 16.58 6.27 -17.73
C ILE A 132 16.69 6.63 -16.25
N GLY A 133 17.90 6.89 -15.73
CA GLY A 133 18.10 7.21 -14.32
C GLY A 133 17.37 8.47 -13.86
N SER A 134 17.31 9.49 -14.72
CA SER A 134 16.60 10.75 -14.45
C SER A 134 15.09 10.54 -14.42
N CYS A 135 14.53 9.84 -15.41
CA CYS A 135 13.11 9.50 -15.44
C CYS A 135 12.71 8.64 -14.24
N LEU A 136 13.47 7.57 -13.97
CA LEU A 136 13.27 6.70 -12.81
C LEU A 136 13.24 7.50 -11.50
N THR A 137 14.15 8.45 -11.31
CA THR A 137 14.22 9.22 -10.07
C THR A 137 12.99 10.13 -9.89
N VAL A 138 12.52 10.77 -10.96
CA VAL A 138 11.33 11.63 -10.90
C VAL A 138 10.08 10.78 -10.63
N SER A 139 9.89 9.71 -11.40
CA SER A 139 8.75 8.81 -11.23
C SER A 139 8.75 8.13 -9.87
N PHE A 140 9.91 7.65 -9.40
CA PHE A 140 10.02 6.98 -8.09
C PHE A 140 9.79 7.96 -6.95
N ARG A 141 10.36 9.17 -6.99
CA ARG A 141 10.12 10.16 -5.92
C ARG A 141 8.69 10.64 -5.90
N ALA A 142 8.00 10.69 -7.04
CA ALA A 142 6.57 10.95 -7.09
C ALA A 142 5.78 9.81 -6.43
N GLY A 143 6.09 8.55 -6.76
CA GLY A 143 5.52 7.38 -6.08
C GLY A 143 5.83 7.34 -4.58
N ALA A 144 7.03 7.76 -4.18
CA ALA A 144 7.43 7.83 -2.78
C ALA A 144 6.60 8.82 -1.96
N VAL A 145 6.03 9.86 -2.57
CA VAL A 145 5.06 10.72 -1.87
C VAL A 145 3.86 9.89 -1.43
N MET A 146 3.30 9.08 -2.31
CA MET A 146 2.16 8.22 -2.00
C MET A 146 2.52 7.22 -0.90
N GLY A 147 3.63 6.49 -1.03
CA GLY A 147 4.03 5.49 -0.03
C GLY A 147 4.28 6.07 1.36
N MET A 148 4.95 7.22 1.46
CA MET A 148 5.19 7.90 2.73
C MET A 148 3.91 8.51 3.32
N CYS A 149 3.01 9.04 2.48
CA CYS A 149 1.70 9.53 2.93
C CYS A 149 0.83 8.38 3.47
N VAL A 150 0.75 7.25 2.77
CA VAL A 150 -0.03 6.08 3.18
C VAL A 150 0.46 5.56 4.53
N ALA A 151 1.74 5.22 4.65
CA ALA A 151 2.29 4.68 5.90
C ALA A 151 2.26 5.73 7.03
N GLY A 152 2.59 6.98 6.73
CA GLY A 152 2.63 8.07 7.70
C GLY A 152 1.26 8.42 8.26
N LEU A 153 0.25 8.62 7.40
CA LEU A 153 -1.11 8.93 7.84
C LEU A 153 -1.75 7.75 8.58
N ALA A 154 -1.50 6.51 8.13
CA ALA A 154 -2.04 5.33 8.78
C ALA A 154 -1.47 5.18 10.20
N LEU A 155 -0.15 5.25 10.36
CA LEU A 155 0.49 5.17 11.68
C LEU A 155 0.11 6.35 12.57
N LEU A 156 -0.01 7.56 12.01
CA LEU A 156 -0.46 8.75 12.74
C LEU A 156 -1.90 8.58 13.22
N GLY A 157 -2.79 8.05 12.38
CA GLY A 157 -4.18 7.79 12.73
C GLY A 157 -4.28 6.84 13.93
N VAL A 158 -3.69 5.64 13.80
CA VAL A 158 -3.75 4.61 14.84
C VAL A 158 -3.08 5.10 16.14
N THR A 159 -1.85 5.62 16.04
CA THR A 159 -1.08 6.06 17.23
C THR A 159 -1.70 7.30 17.88
N GLY A 160 -2.13 8.26 17.07
CA GLY A 160 -2.70 9.52 17.52
C GLY A 160 -4.02 9.31 18.27
N LEU A 161 -4.89 8.44 17.75
CA LEU A 161 -6.17 8.11 18.40
C LEU A 161 -5.98 7.25 19.64
N TYR A 162 -5.06 6.28 19.61
CA TYR A 162 -4.68 5.53 20.81
C TYR A 162 -4.22 6.46 21.94
N ILE A 163 -3.40 7.47 21.64
CA ILE A 163 -2.98 8.49 22.62
C ILE A 163 -4.16 9.36 23.04
N ALA A 164 -4.94 9.89 22.09
CA ALA A 164 -6.04 10.82 22.36
C ALA A 164 -7.12 10.23 23.27
N PHE A 165 -7.36 8.93 23.17
CA PHE A 165 -8.34 8.21 23.99
C PHE A 165 -7.78 7.68 25.31
N GLY A 166 -6.50 7.94 25.63
CA GLY A 166 -5.95 7.72 26.97
C GLY A 166 -4.68 6.86 27.04
N ALA A 167 -4.15 6.42 25.89
CA ALA A 167 -2.90 5.63 25.80
C ALA A 167 -2.90 4.36 26.68
N HIS A 168 -4.06 3.72 26.84
CA HIS A 168 -4.25 2.53 27.66
C HIS A 168 -4.73 1.34 26.79
N PRO A 169 -4.35 0.09 27.10
CA PRO A 169 -4.82 -1.09 26.34
C PRO A 169 -6.33 -1.18 26.15
N ASP A 170 -7.15 -0.71 27.10
CA ASP A 170 -8.62 -0.70 26.98
C ASP A 170 -9.15 0.21 25.85
N VAL A 171 -8.30 1.06 25.28
CA VAL A 171 -8.63 1.91 24.14
C VAL A 171 -8.66 1.11 22.83
N VAL A 172 -7.94 0.00 22.73
CA VAL A 172 -7.77 -0.72 21.46
C VAL A 172 -9.10 -1.14 20.82
N PRO A 173 -10.10 -1.68 21.56
CA PRO A 173 -11.41 -1.98 21.00
C PRO A 173 -12.17 -0.74 20.49
N LEU A 174 -11.86 0.46 20.99
CA LEU A 174 -12.51 1.71 20.60
C LEU A 174 -11.99 2.25 19.27
N ILE A 175 -10.72 1.98 18.94
CA ILE A 175 -10.08 2.47 17.71
C ILE A 175 -10.33 1.57 16.49
N VAL A 176 -11.17 0.53 16.64
CA VAL A 176 -11.56 -0.37 15.54
C VAL A 176 -12.40 0.36 14.49
N GLY A 177 -13.09 1.44 14.89
CA GLY A 177 -13.85 2.29 13.97
C GLY A 177 -12.98 2.79 12.82
N LEU A 178 -11.73 3.17 13.11
CA LEU A 178 -10.75 3.68 12.16
C LEU A 178 -10.55 2.74 10.98
N GLY A 179 -10.35 1.45 11.27
CA GLY A 179 -10.20 0.41 10.25
C GLY A 179 -11.46 0.30 9.40
N PHE A 180 -12.63 0.23 10.04
CA PHE A 180 -13.91 0.11 9.33
C PHE A 180 -14.19 1.32 8.41
N GLY A 181 -13.79 2.52 8.84
CA GLY A 181 -13.89 3.74 8.04
C GLY A 181 -12.96 3.71 6.83
N ALA A 182 -11.72 3.27 7.03
CA ALA A 182 -10.75 3.09 5.94
C ALA A 182 -11.24 2.06 4.92
N SER A 183 -11.84 0.94 5.37
CA SER A 183 -12.41 -0.11 4.49
C SER A 183 -13.55 0.40 3.63
N LEU A 184 -14.42 1.26 4.15
CA LEU A 184 -15.49 1.86 3.36
C LEU A 184 -14.92 2.63 2.16
N ILE A 185 -13.96 3.52 2.42
CA ILE A 185 -13.39 4.36 1.38
C ILE A 185 -12.58 3.54 0.38
N SER A 186 -11.72 2.64 0.88
CA SER A 186 -10.94 1.71 0.05
C SER A 186 -11.83 0.95 -0.93
N MET A 187 -12.92 0.34 -0.45
CA MET A 187 -13.84 -0.42 -1.29
C MET A 187 -14.40 0.44 -2.43
N PHE A 188 -14.90 1.64 -2.14
CA PHE A 188 -15.50 2.48 -3.18
C PHE A 188 -14.46 3.04 -4.15
N ILE A 189 -13.34 3.61 -3.69
CA ILE A 189 -12.32 4.17 -4.60
C ILE A 189 -11.72 3.08 -5.49
N ARG A 190 -11.45 1.89 -4.94
CA ARG A 190 -10.85 0.79 -5.70
C ARG A 190 -11.81 0.25 -6.77
N VAL A 191 -13.09 0.08 -6.43
CA VAL A 191 -14.11 -0.39 -7.39
C VAL A 191 -14.44 0.70 -8.40
N GLY A 192 -14.72 1.92 -7.94
CA GLY A 192 -15.08 3.05 -8.79
C GLY A 192 -13.96 3.44 -9.74
N GLY A 193 -12.77 3.69 -9.20
CA GLY A 193 -11.56 3.97 -9.98
C GLY A 193 -11.19 2.82 -10.91
N GLY A 194 -11.30 1.57 -10.45
CA GLY A 194 -11.04 0.35 -11.23
C GLY A 194 -11.97 0.18 -12.43
N ILE A 195 -13.27 0.44 -12.26
CA ILE A 195 -14.24 0.42 -13.35
C ILE A 195 -13.91 1.53 -14.36
N TYR A 196 -13.57 2.73 -13.88
CA TYR A 196 -13.25 3.86 -14.75
C TYR A 196 -12.00 3.59 -15.60
N THR A 197 -10.88 3.18 -15.00
CA THR A 197 -9.64 2.89 -15.73
C THR A 197 -9.84 1.75 -16.72
N LYS A 198 -10.38 0.59 -16.30
CA LYS A 198 -10.48 -0.56 -17.19
C LYS A 198 -11.51 -0.42 -18.31
N ALA A 199 -12.53 0.42 -18.13
CA ALA A 199 -13.43 0.77 -19.22
C ALA A 199 -12.74 1.67 -20.27
N ALA A 200 -11.90 2.59 -19.84
CA ALA A 200 -11.17 3.50 -20.73
C ALA A 200 -10.03 2.77 -21.46
N ASP A 201 -9.16 2.06 -20.72
CA ASP A 201 -8.05 1.22 -21.19
C ASP A 201 -8.53 0.23 -22.28
N LEU A 202 -9.50 -0.63 -21.95
CA LEU A 202 -10.04 -1.62 -22.89
C LEU A 202 -10.63 -0.96 -24.15
N GLY A 203 -11.34 0.17 -24.00
CA GLY A 203 -11.94 0.88 -25.12
C GLY A 203 -10.90 1.55 -26.02
N ALA A 204 -9.88 2.16 -25.43
CA ALA A 204 -8.79 2.82 -26.13
C ALA A 204 -7.99 1.80 -26.94
N ASP A 205 -7.61 0.69 -26.31
CA ASP A 205 -6.73 -0.31 -26.90
C ASP A 205 -7.40 -1.14 -28.00
N LEU A 206 -8.65 -1.57 -27.79
CA LEU A 206 -9.36 -2.35 -28.81
C LEU A 206 -9.60 -1.53 -30.08
N VAL A 207 -10.19 -0.34 -29.94
CA VAL A 207 -10.51 0.49 -31.11
C VAL A 207 -9.25 1.08 -31.73
N GLY A 208 -8.30 1.54 -30.92
CA GLY A 208 -7.05 2.13 -31.39
C GLY A 208 -6.13 1.12 -32.07
N LYS A 209 -5.66 0.12 -31.32
CA LYS A 209 -4.61 -0.80 -31.78
C LYS A 209 -5.14 -1.89 -32.70
N VAL A 210 -6.32 -2.46 -32.39
CA VAL A 210 -6.83 -3.64 -33.10
C VAL A 210 -7.68 -3.26 -34.31
N GLU A 211 -8.58 -2.29 -34.18
CA GLU A 211 -9.50 -1.92 -35.27
C GLU A 211 -8.92 -0.85 -36.20
N ALA A 212 -8.42 0.26 -35.65
CA ALA A 212 -7.92 1.40 -36.41
C ALA A 212 -6.44 1.28 -36.81
N GLY A 213 -5.66 0.44 -36.12
CA GLY A 213 -4.24 0.25 -36.37
C GLY A 213 -3.39 1.49 -36.07
N ILE A 214 -3.83 2.33 -35.14
CA ILE A 214 -3.05 3.48 -34.64
C ILE A 214 -2.25 3.08 -33.39
N PRO A 215 -1.15 3.79 -33.07
CA PRO A 215 -0.38 3.54 -31.85
C PRO A 215 -1.22 3.59 -30.56
N GLU A 216 -0.72 2.91 -29.53
CA GLU A 216 -1.20 3.07 -28.15
C GLU A 216 -0.97 4.52 -27.69
N ASP A 217 -1.87 5.07 -26.87
CA ASP A 217 -1.84 6.49 -26.44
C ASP A 217 -1.90 7.54 -27.56
N ASP A 218 -2.30 7.17 -28.79
CA ASP A 218 -2.34 8.13 -29.89
C ASP A 218 -3.34 9.27 -29.62
N PRO A 219 -2.96 10.55 -29.81
CA PRO A 219 -3.81 11.69 -29.48
C PRO A 219 -5.09 11.79 -30.33
N ARG A 220 -5.21 11.02 -31.41
CA ARG A 220 -6.44 10.91 -32.23
C ARG A 220 -7.51 10.06 -31.56
N ASN A 221 -7.13 9.22 -30.60
CA ASN A 221 -8.05 8.34 -29.88
C ASN A 221 -8.69 9.10 -28.70
N PRO A 222 -10.02 9.34 -28.71
CA PRO A 222 -10.68 10.15 -27.68
C PRO A 222 -10.69 9.50 -26.29
N ALA A 223 -10.38 8.21 -26.19
CA ALA A 223 -10.35 7.49 -24.91
C ALA A 223 -9.04 7.69 -24.12
N VAL A 224 -7.95 8.13 -24.75
CA VAL A 224 -6.60 8.16 -24.14
C VAL A 224 -6.52 9.07 -22.91
N ILE A 225 -7.18 10.22 -22.91
CA ILE A 225 -7.22 11.08 -21.71
C ILE A 225 -7.97 10.37 -20.57
N ALA A 226 -9.06 9.65 -20.87
CA ALA A 226 -9.78 8.91 -19.84
C ALA A 226 -8.94 7.74 -19.30
N ASP A 227 -8.15 7.10 -20.15
CA ASP A 227 -7.23 6.03 -19.77
C ASP A 227 -6.15 6.52 -18.79
N ASN A 228 -5.44 7.58 -19.18
CA ASN A 228 -4.41 8.20 -18.35
C ASN A 228 -4.99 8.78 -17.03
N VAL A 229 -6.22 9.30 -17.05
CA VAL A 229 -6.96 9.67 -15.82
C VAL A 229 -7.21 8.42 -14.96
N GLY A 230 -7.60 7.33 -15.60
CA GLY A 230 -7.82 6.02 -15.02
C GLY A 230 -6.66 5.53 -14.16
N ASP A 231 -5.42 5.58 -14.65
CA ASP A 231 -4.26 5.12 -13.89
C ASP A 231 -4.05 5.91 -12.59
N ASN A 232 -4.43 7.18 -12.60
CA ASN A 232 -4.31 8.02 -11.40
C ASN A 232 -5.44 7.75 -10.40
N VAL A 233 -6.67 7.56 -10.85
CA VAL A 233 -7.83 7.36 -9.94
C VAL A 233 -7.95 5.91 -9.46
N GLY A 234 -7.66 4.93 -10.31
CA GLY A 234 -7.70 3.51 -9.98
C GLY A 234 -6.35 3.04 -9.45
N ASP A 235 -5.35 3.01 -10.33
CA ASP A 235 -4.06 2.37 -10.04
C ASP A 235 -3.23 3.15 -9.01
N CYS A 236 -3.41 4.47 -8.85
CA CYS A 236 -2.76 5.24 -7.77
C CYS A 236 -3.68 5.46 -6.56
N ALA A 237 -4.77 6.23 -6.70
CA ALA A 237 -5.61 6.60 -5.56
C ALA A 237 -6.28 5.40 -4.89
N GLY A 238 -6.84 4.48 -5.70
CA GLY A 238 -7.46 3.25 -5.21
C GLY A 238 -6.47 2.33 -4.52
N MET A 239 -5.31 2.10 -5.12
CA MET A 239 -4.26 1.25 -4.54
C MET A 239 -3.69 1.82 -3.22
N GLY A 240 -3.47 3.14 -3.13
CA GLY A 240 -3.02 3.70 -1.84
C GLY A 240 -4.09 3.72 -0.77
N SER A 241 -5.36 3.87 -1.14
CA SER A 241 -6.47 3.69 -0.20
C SER A 241 -6.57 2.25 0.32
N ASP A 242 -6.30 1.28 -0.55
CA ASP A 242 -6.29 -0.16 -0.24
C ASP A 242 -5.18 -0.52 0.74
N VAL A 243 -3.94 -0.15 0.44
CA VAL A 243 -2.81 -0.45 1.33
C VAL A 243 -2.88 0.37 2.63
N PHE A 244 -3.44 1.58 2.60
CA PHE A 244 -3.73 2.35 3.81
C PHE A 244 -4.69 1.59 4.75
N GLU A 245 -5.74 1.00 4.17
CA GLU A 245 -6.69 0.20 4.94
C GLU A 245 -6.05 -1.05 5.51
N SER A 246 -5.36 -1.84 4.69
CA SER A 246 -4.64 -3.04 5.15
C SER A 246 -3.70 -2.70 6.30
N TYR A 247 -2.97 -1.58 6.20
CA TYR A 247 -2.06 -1.12 7.26
C TYR A 247 -2.77 -0.88 8.59
N ILE A 248 -3.89 -0.15 8.57
CA ILE A 248 -4.66 0.17 9.77
C ILE A 248 -5.28 -1.09 10.36
N VAL A 249 -5.95 -1.89 9.54
CA VAL A 249 -6.67 -3.09 9.99
C VAL A 249 -5.71 -4.09 10.60
N ILE A 250 -4.55 -4.33 9.98
CA ILE A 250 -3.57 -5.28 10.51
C ILE A 250 -2.88 -4.74 11.76
N ALA A 251 -2.54 -3.45 11.81
CA ALA A 251 -1.99 -2.84 13.02
C ALA A 251 -2.98 -2.97 14.18
N ILE A 252 -4.24 -2.58 14.00
CA ILE A 252 -5.28 -2.69 15.04
C ILE A 252 -5.55 -4.16 15.40
N ALA A 253 -5.61 -5.08 14.44
CA ALA A 253 -5.81 -6.50 14.72
C ALA A 253 -4.67 -7.08 15.57
N ALA A 254 -3.42 -6.72 15.28
CA ALA A 254 -2.28 -7.11 16.10
C ALA A 254 -2.34 -6.48 17.50
N MET A 255 -2.74 -5.20 17.60
CA MET A 255 -2.98 -4.55 18.90
C MET A 255 -4.09 -5.26 19.70
N LEU A 256 -5.19 -5.65 19.06
CA LEU A 256 -6.31 -6.36 19.68
C LEU A 256 -5.88 -7.74 20.18
N LEU A 257 -5.10 -8.46 19.39
CA LEU A 257 -4.53 -9.74 19.81
C LEU A 257 -3.55 -9.54 20.98
N GLY A 258 -2.74 -8.48 20.98
CA GLY A 258 -1.91 -8.11 22.12
C GLY A 258 -2.75 -7.82 23.37
N TYR A 259 -3.85 -7.08 23.20
CA TYR A 259 -4.81 -6.75 24.25
C TYR A 259 -5.44 -8.00 24.87
N PHE A 260 -5.93 -8.96 24.07
CA PHE A 260 -6.57 -10.17 24.57
C PHE A 260 -5.56 -11.19 25.13
N THR A 261 -4.43 -11.38 24.47
CA THR A 261 -3.44 -12.41 24.83
C THR A 261 -2.71 -12.07 26.14
N PHE A 262 -2.41 -10.80 26.37
CA PHE A 262 -1.59 -10.36 27.51
C PHE A 262 -2.40 -9.66 28.60
N HIS A 263 -3.73 -9.77 28.58
CA HIS A 263 -4.60 -9.11 29.56
C HIS A 263 -4.23 -9.47 31.01
N GLY A 264 -4.09 -8.46 31.87
CA GLY A 264 -3.69 -8.62 33.27
C GLY A 264 -2.20 -8.96 33.51
N SER A 265 -1.40 -9.07 32.45
CA SER A 265 0.06 -9.26 32.54
C SER A 265 0.80 -7.93 32.64
N TYR A 266 2.00 -7.94 33.23
CA TYR A 266 2.91 -6.77 33.20
C TYR A 266 3.38 -6.41 31.76
N LEU A 267 3.24 -7.35 30.81
CA LEU A 267 3.58 -7.15 29.39
C LEU A 267 2.42 -6.59 28.56
N TRP A 268 1.26 -6.32 29.17
CA TRP A 268 0.03 -6.00 28.45
C TRP A 268 0.17 -4.78 27.54
N SER A 269 0.67 -3.67 28.09
CA SER A 269 0.93 -2.45 27.30
C SER A 269 1.98 -2.66 26.23
N ASN A 270 3.01 -3.47 26.51
CA ASN A 270 4.11 -3.72 25.58
C ASN A 270 3.61 -4.49 24.35
N ALA A 271 2.75 -5.50 24.55
CA ALA A 271 2.14 -6.25 23.46
C ALA A 271 1.19 -5.40 22.60
N VAL A 272 0.45 -4.46 23.21
CA VAL A 272 -0.39 -3.54 22.46
C VAL A 272 0.44 -2.54 21.65
N ILE A 273 1.56 -2.04 22.17
CA ILE A 273 2.35 -0.99 21.50
C ILE A 273 3.32 -1.56 20.45
N PHE A 274 3.78 -2.81 20.63
CA PHE A 274 4.80 -3.40 19.78
C PHE A 274 4.49 -3.40 18.26
N PRO A 275 3.26 -3.70 17.79
CA PRO A 275 2.93 -3.56 16.37
C PRO A 275 3.21 -2.16 15.80
N LEU A 276 2.93 -1.10 16.58
CA LEU A 276 3.17 0.28 16.16
C LEU A 276 4.67 0.60 16.04
N LEU A 277 5.50 -0.01 16.87
CA LEU A 277 6.95 0.10 16.78
C LEU A 277 7.51 -0.60 15.55
N LEU A 278 6.95 -1.74 15.15
CA LEU A 278 7.32 -2.41 13.89
C LEU A 278 6.94 -1.56 12.68
N CYS A 279 5.72 -1.01 12.68
CA CYS A 279 5.28 -0.02 11.72
C CYS A 279 6.23 1.18 11.61
N ALA A 280 6.70 1.71 12.75
CA ALA A 280 7.71 2.78 12.79
C ALA A 280 9.06 2.35 12.21
N ALA A 281 9.53 1.14 12.54
CA ALA A 281 10.77 0.57 11.98
C ALA A 281 10.73 0.52 10.44
N GLY A 282 9.60 0.06 9.89
CA GLY A 282 9.36 0.00 8.46
C GLY A 282 9.33 1.38 7.78
N ILE A 283 8.74 2.40 8.43
CA ILE A 283 8.78 3.79 7.95
C ILE A 283 10.21 4.32 7.90
N PHE A 284 10.99 4.16 8.96
CA PHE A 284 12.39 4.61 8.98
C PHE A 284 13.20 3.92 7.88
N GLY A 285 13.02 2.61 7.73
CA GLY A 285 13.61 1.85 6.63
C GLY A 285 13.20 2.40 5.27
N SER A 286 11.90 2.68 5.07
CA SER A 286 11.36 3.17 3.80
C SER A 286 11.94 4.54 3.43
N ILE A 287 12.07 5.46 4.40
CA ILE A 287 12.68 6.77 4.17
C ILE A 287 14.12 6.61 3.70
N ILE A 288 14.92 5.78 4.40
CA ILE A 288 16.33 5.56 4.04
C ILE A 288 16.45 4.85 2.69
N GLY A 289 15.64 3.81 2.46
CA GLY A 289 15.60 3.07 1.20
C GLY A 289 15.23 3.95 0.01
N ALA A 290 14.23 4.83 0.16
CA ALA A 290 13.83 5.75 -0.89
C ALA A 290 14.94 6.73 -1.31
N LEU A 291 15.84 7.10 -0.38
CA LEU A 291 16.99 7.97 -0.68
C LEU A 291 18.06 7.27 -1.54
N CYS A 292 18.05 5.93 -1.62
CA CYS A 292 18.98 5.16 -2.45
C CYS A 292 18.67 5.26 -3.94
N VAL A 293 17.45 5.69 -4.35
CA VAL A 293 17.10 5.88 -5.76
C VAL A 293 17.52 7.29 -6.21
N HIS A 294 18.46 7.35 -7.16
CA HIS A 294 19.07 8.60 -7.62
C HIS A 294 19.32 8.64 -9.14
N SER A 295 19.46 9.85 -9.68
CA SER A 295 19.50 10.10 -11.14
C SER A 295 20.75 9.57 -11.84
N GLY A 296 21.81 9.34 -11.06
CA GLY A 296 23.06 8.75 -11.54
C GLY A 296 23.00 7.24 -11.81
N TRP A 297 21.86 6.59 -11.61
CA TRP A 297 21.72 5.16 -11.88
C TRP A 297 21.86 4.87 -13.38
N LYS A 298 22.78 3.96 -13.72
CA LYS A 298 23.06 3.52 -15.10
C LYS A 298 22.72 2.05 -15.36
N GLY A 299 22.33 1.33 -14.32
CA GLY A 299 21.94 -0.08 -14.42
C GLY A 299 20.46 -0.23 -14.76
N GLU A 300 20.01 -1.49 -14.74
CA GLU A 300 18.59 -1.84 -14.87
C GLU A 300 17.74 -1.15 -13.78
N PRO A 301 16.60 -0.49 -14.11
CA PRO A 301 15.80 0.24 -13.13
C PRO A 301 15.28 -0.64 -11.98
N MET A 302 14.86 -1.88 -12.29
CA MET A 302 14.37 -2.83 -11.28
C MET A 302 15.42 -3.11 -10.18
N ARG A 303 16.72 -3.08 -10.52
CA ARG A 303 17.79 -3.25 -9.52
C ARG A 303 17.86 -2.07 -8.54
N ALA A 304 17.53 -0.86 -8.97
CA ALA A 304 17.46 0.31 -8.09
C ALA A 304 16.30 0.20 -7.11
N LEU A 305 15.13 -0.23 -7.60
CA LEU A 305 13.92 -0.45 -6.80
C LEU A 305 14.16 -1.57 -5.77
N ASN A 306 14.73 -2.70 -6.21
CA ASN A 306 15.13 -3.80 -5.33
C ASN A 306 16.15 -3.37 -4.26
N LEU A 307 17.13 -2.53 -4.62
CA LEU A 307 18.09 -2.01 -3.64
C LEU A 307 17.39 -1.16 -2.58
N ALA A 308 16.49 -0.27 -2.97
CA ALA A 308 15.71 0.55 -2.04
C ALA A 308 14.85 -0.31 -1.10
N PHE A 309 14.24 -1.38 -1.63
CA PHE A 309 13.49 -2.36 -0.87
C PHE A 309 14.38 -3.14 0.11
N TYR A 310 15.50 -3.70 -0.32
CA TYR A 310 16.39 -4.47 0.56
C TYR A 310 17.02 -3.61 1.66
N VAL A 311 17.39 -2.37 1.37
CA VAL A 311 17.86 -1.42 2.39
C VAL A 311 16.77 -1.18 3.43
N THR A 312 15.52 -1.02 2.99
CA THR A 312 14.37 -0.87 3.89
C THR A 312 14.21 -2.08 4.82
N VAL A 313 14.27 -3.29 4.27
CA VAL A 313 14.18 -4.55 5.03
C VAL A 313 15.28 -4.66 6.08
N VAL A 314 16.53 -4.36 5.71
CA VAL A 314 17.68 -4.44 6.64
C VAL A 314 17.54 -3.44 7.78
N VAL A 315 17.18 -2.19 7.48
CA VAL A 315 16.98 -1.16 8.51
C VAL A 315 15.81 -1.55 9.42
N ALA A 316 14.69 -1.98 8.85
CA ALA A 316 13.52 -2.42 9.61
C ALA A 316 13.84 -3.61 10.53
N ALA A 317 14.65 -4.58 10.08
CA ALA A 317 15.10 -5.70 10.89
C ALA A 317 15.99 -5.29 12.07
N ILE A 318 16.93 -4.37 11.86
CA ILE A 318 17.79 -3.85 12.93
C ILE A 318 16.94 -3.12 13.99
N LEU A 319 16.02 -2.27 13.55
CA LEU A 319 15.14 -1.54 14.48
C LEU A 319 14.15 -2.49 15.19
N SER A 320 13.63 -3.50 14.51
CA SER A 320 12.77 -4.52 15.11
C SER A 320 13.48 -5.30 16.21
N TYR A 321 14.77 -5.61 16.04
CA TYR A 321 15.60 -6.21 17.09
C TYR A 321 15.69 -5.31 18.34
N ILE A 322 15.96 -4.02 18.13
CA ILE A 322 16.04 -3.04 19.22
C ILE A 322 14.70 -2.92 19.94
N PHE A 323 13.59 -2.81 19.21
CA PHE A 323 12.26 -2.67 19.79
C PHE A 323 11.77 -3.93 20.50
N ALA A 324 12.04 -5.11 19.96
CA ALA A 324 11.70 -6.37 20.63
C ALA A 324 12.45 -6.50 21.97
N GLY A 325 13.75 -6.19 21.98
CA GLY A 325 14.55 -6.19 23.20
C GLY A 325 14.14 -5.12 24.21
N TRP A 326 13.77 -3.92 23.73
CA TRP A 326 13.25 -2.85 24.59
C TRP A 326 11.92 -3.22 25.24
N MET A 327 11.03 -3.88 24.50
CA MET A 327 9.68 -4.17 24.95
C MET A 327 9.54 -5.46 25.75
N PHE A 328 10.33 -6.48 25.45
CA PHE A 328 10.19 -7.81 26.05
C PHE A 328 11.46 -8.29 26.75
N GLY A 329 12.51 -7.46 26.79
CA GLY A 329 13.81 -7.79 27.36
C GLY A 329 14.71 -8.53 26.38
N PHE A 330 15.96 -8.05 26.22
CA PHE A 330 16.94 -8.68 25.34
C PHE A 330 17.22 -10.12 25.76
N GLY A 331 17.17 -11.04 24.78
CA GLY A 331 17.48 -12.46 24.98
C GLY A 331 16.36 -13.28 25.62
N THR A 332 15.20 -12.70 25.94
CA THR A 332 14.06 -13.48 26.44
C THR A 332 13.49 -14.35 25.32
N PRO A 333 12.93 -15.54 25.64
CA PRO A 333 12.31 -16.41 24.63
C PRO A 333 11.23 -15.70 23.82
N LEU A 334 10.40 -14.88 24.48
CA LEU A 334 9.34 -14.11 23.82
C LEU A 334 9.89 -13.03 22.89
N ALA A 335 10.88 -12.24 23.34
CA ALA A 335 11.50 -11.21 22.49
C ALA A 335 12.11 -11.82 21.22
N ASN A 336 12.83 -12.94 21.37
CA ASN A 336 13.46 -13.64 20.25
C ASN A 336 12.40 -14.21 19.30
N ALA A 337 11.33 -14.81 19.82
CA ALA A 337 10.25 -15.35 18.99
C ALA A 337 9.54 -14.26 18.19
N LEU A 338 9.16 -13.15 18.84
CA LEU A 338 8.48 -12.03 18.17
C LEU A 338 9.38 -11.33 17.14
N LEU A 339 10.68 -11.23 17.42
CA LEU A 339 11.66 -10.76 16.45
C LEU A 339 11.73 -11.67 15.23
N ILE A 340 11.89 -12.99 15.45
CA ILE A 340 11.96 -13.96 14.35
C ILE A 340 10.66 -13.92 13.53
N CYS A 341 9.51 -13.77 14.19
CA CYS A 341 8.21 -13.61 13.53
C CYS A 341 8.15 -12.32 12.69
N SER A 342 8.69 -11.21 13.19
CA SER A 342 8.76 -9.94 12.45
C SER A 342 9.64 -10.08 11.20
N ILE A 343 10.83 -10.68 11.35
CA ILE A 343 11.76 -10.94 10.24
C ILE A 343 11.16 -11.93 9.23
N LEU A 344 10.46 -12.96 9.71
CA LEU A 344 9.72 -13.90 8.86
C LEU A 344 8.72 -13.16 7.99
N GLY A 345 8.05 -12.14 8.53
CA GLY A 345 7.17 -11.25 7.76
C GLY A 345 7.91 -10.58 6.60
N PHE A 346 9.09 -9.99 6.84
CA PHE A 346 9.88 -9.38 5.77
C PHE A 346 10.31 -10.39 4.71
N ILE A 347 10.72 -11.59 5.14
CA ILE A 347 11.10 -12.69 4.23
C ILE A 347 9.91 -13.10 3.35
N VAL A 348 8.71 -13.20 3.93
CA VAL A 348 7.49 -13.51 3.16
C VAL A 348 7.27 -12.48 2.06
N VAL A 349 7.39 -11.19 2.34
CA VAL A 349 7.26 -10.15 1.31
C VAL A 349 8.28 -10.34 0.20
N VAL A 350 9.56 -10.54 0.53
CA VAL A 350 10.63 -10.78 -0.47
C VAL A 350 10.33 -12.01 -1.33
N LEU A 351 9.78 -13.07 -0.74
CA LEU A 351 9.43 -14.29 -1.46
C LEU A 351 8.22 -14.08 -2.38
N LEU A 352 7.17 -13.42 -1.90
CA LEU A 352 5.97 -13.12 -2.68
C LEU A 352 6.30 -12.19 -3.85
N GLU A 353 7.13 -11.18 -3.63
CA GLU A 353 7.64 -10.30 -4.69
C GLU A 353 8.39 -11.09 -5.77
N LYS A 354 9.31 -11.97 -5.39
CA LYS A 354 10.05 -12.81 -6.35
C LYS A 354 9.15 -13.79 -7.10
N ILE A 355 8.13 -14.33 -6.45
CA ILE A 355 7.16 -15.19 -7.10
C ILE A 355 6.36 -14.37 -8.12
N ALA A 356 5.84 -13.21 -7.72
CA ALA A 356 5.09 -12.33 -8.61
C ALA A 356 5.96 -11.87 -9.81
N ASP A 357 7.19 -11.43 -9.59
CA ASP A 357 8.15 -11.06 -10.64
C ASP A 357 8.38 -12.23 -11.62
N TYR A 358 8.60 -13.46 -11.12
CA TYR A 358 8.78 -14.64 -11.97
C TYR A 358 7.59 -14.92 -12.90
N TYR A 359 6.37 -14.68 -12.43
CA TYR A 359 5.14 -14.93 -13.20
C TYR A 359 4.66 -13.74 -14.04
N THR A 360 5.25 -12.54 -13.89
CA THR A 360 4.75 -11.31 -14.52
C THR A 360 5.79 -10.55 -15.34
N SER A 361 7.09 -10.79 -15.11
CA SER A 361 8.15 -10.21 -15.92
C SER A 361 8.41 -11.00 -17.22
N TYR A 362 8.53 -10.26 -18.33
CA TYR A 362 8.83 -10.78 -19.67
C TYR A 362 10.20 -11.48 -19.77
N LYS A 363 11.02 -11.39 -18.72
CA LYS A 363 12.33 -12.06 -18.64
C LYS A 363 12.22 -13.56 -18.36
N TYR A 364 11.10 -14.00 -17.80
CA TYR A 364 10.94 -15.37 -17.33
C TYR A 364 10.09 -16.23 -18.26
N PRO A 365 10.27 -17.57 -18.20
CA PRO A 365 9.52 -18.50 -19.05
C PRO A 365 7.99 -18.37 -19.00
N PRO A 366 7.32 -18.10 -17.85
CA PRO A 366 5.85 -18.03 -17.82
C PRO A 366 5.29 -16.98 -18.78
N VAL A 367 5.81 -15.75 -18.75
CA VAL A 367 5.32 -14.66 -19.61
C VAL A 367 5.75 -14.88 -21.06
N ARG A 368 6.97 -15.39 -21.30
CA ARG A 368 7.41 -15.74 -22.66
C ARG A 368 6.51 -16.79 -23.31
N SER A 369 6.05 -17.78 -22.55
CA SER A 369 5.12 -18.79 -23.07
C SER A 369 3.77 -18.21 -23.49
N ILE A 370 3.29 -17.16 -22.82
CA ILE A 370 2.07 -16.44 -23.20
C ILE A 370 2.31 -15.67 -24.51
N SER A 371 3.43 -14.96 -24.60
CA SER A 371 3.83 -14.25 -25.81
C SER A 371 4.00 -15.20 -27.01
N GLU A 372 4.59 -16.38 -26.80
CA GLU A 372 4.73 -17.41 -27.84
C GLU A 372 3.37 -17.97 -28.25
N ALA A 373 2.44 -18.17 -27.31
CA ALA A 373 1.09 -18.63 -27.60
C ALA A 373 0.32 -17.66 -28.52
N SER A 374 0.63 -16.36 -28.48
CA SER A 374 0.06 -15.36 -29.39
C SER A 374 0.32 -15.65 -30.88
N GLN A 375 1.36 -16.43 -31.23
CA GLN A 375 1.63 -16.85 -32.61
C GLN A 375 0.53 -17.75 -33.19
N THR A 376 -0.29 -18.38 -32.33
CA THR A 376 -1.38 -19.28 -32.71
C THR A 376 -2.77 -18.65 -32.56
N GLY A 377 -2.83 -17.36 -32.19
CA GLY A 377 -4.06 -16.57 -32.09
C GLY A 377 -4.46 -16.18 -30.65
N ALA A 378 -5.50 -15.34 -30.56
CA ALA A 378 -5.99 -14.83 -29.27
C ALA A 378 -6.51 -15.93 -28.30
N PRO A 379 -7.22 -16.99 -28.74
CA PRO A 379 -7.73 -18.02 -27.82
C PRO A 379 -6.63 -18.77 -27.07
N THR A 380 -5.55 -19.13 -27.77
CA THR A 380 -4.41 -19.85 -27.16
C THR A 380 -3.60 -18.94 -26.25
N ASN A 381 -3.42 -17.67 -26.60
CA ASN A 381 -2.87 -16.65 -25.71
C ASN A 381 -3.68 -16.55 -24.40
N PHE A 382 -5.00 -16.40 -24.50
CA PHE A 382 -5.89 -16.32 -23.34
C PHE A 382 -5.82 -17.57 -22.45
N LEU A 383 -5.93 -18.77 -23.05
CA LEU A 383 -5.88 -20.03 -22.30
C LEU A 383 -4.53 -20.24 -21.60
N THR A 384 -3.43 -19.86 -22.26
CA THR A 384 -2.08 -19.95 -21.69
C THR A 384 -1.92 -18.97 -20.54
N GLY A 385 -2.38 -17.71 -20.70
CA GLY A 385 -2.38 -16.71 -19.65
C GLY A 385 -3.20 -17.13 -18.42
N LEU A 386 -4.40 -17.64 -18.63
CA LEU A 386 -5.25 -18.17 -17.55
C LEU A 386 -4.57 -19.33 -16.81
N SER A 387 -3.96 -20.27 -17.55
CA SER A 387 -3.23 -21.40 -16.96
C SER A 387 -2.03 -20.95 -16.13
N VAL A 388 -1.23 -20.01 -16.64
CA VAL A 388 -0.10 -19.42 -15.92
C VAL A 388 -0.57 -18.69 -14.66
N GLY A 389 -1.66 -17.92 -14.74
CA GLY A 389 -2.26 -17.23 -13.59
C GLY A 389 -2.75 -18.20 -12.51
N LEU A 390 -3.37 -19.32 -12.88
CA LEU A 390 -3.77 -20.34 -11.90
C LEU A 390 -2.54 -20.99 -11.23
N LYS A 391 -1.47 -21.27 -12.01
CA LYS A 391 -0.23 -21.85 -11.49
C LYS A 391 0.51 -20.92 -10.51
N SER A 392 0.45 -19.60 -10.72
CA SER A 392 1.19 -18.64 -9.89
C SER A 392 0.72 -18.60 -8.43
N THR A 393 -0.52 -19.03 -8.15
CA THR A 393 -1.09 -19.04 -6.80
C THR A 393 -0.46 -20.09 -5.88
N PHE A 394 0.00 -21.22 -6.42
CA PHE A 394 0.44 -22.35 -5.63
C PHE A 394 1.73 -22.08 -4.82
N PRO A 395 2.80 -21.49 -5.40
CA PRO A 395 3.98 -21.11 -4.63
C PRO A 395 3.67 -20.09 -3.52
N SER A 396 2.85 -19.08 -3.82
CA SER A 396 2.45 -18.05 -2.84
C SER A 396 1.70 -18.67 -1.67
N MET A 397 0.77 -19.59 -1.94
CA MET A 397 0.05 -20.34 -0.90
C MET A 397 1.01 -21.12 0.01
N ILE A 398 2.01 -21.81 -0.55
CA ILE A 398 2.99 -22.57 0.26
C ILE A 398 3.75 -21.63 1.20
N VAL A 399 4.21 -20.48 0.70
CA VAL A 399 4.94 -19.49 1.51
C VAL A 399 4.07 -19.00 2.67
N LEU A 400 2.81 -18.65 2.41
CA LEU A 400 1.87 -18.18 3.44
C LEU A 400 1.56 -19.26 4.48
N VAL A 401 1.26 -20.49 4.06
CA VAL A 401 0.99 -21.61 4.97
C VAL A 401 2.21 -21.90 5.85
N ALA A 402 3.41 -21.91 5.26
CA ALA A 402 4.64 -22.10 6.03
C ALA A 402 4.85 -20.96 7.05
N ALA A 403 4.62 -19.71 6.65
CA ALA A 403 4.75 -18.56 7.55
C ALA A 403 3.77 -18.61 8.74
N ILE A 404 2.51 -19.00 8.49
CA ILE A 404 1.50 -19.18 9.53
C ILE A 404 1.94 -20.28 10.51
N ILE A 405 2.35 -21.45 10.01
CA ILE A 405 2.78 -22.57 10.87
C ILE A 405 4.01 -22.20 11.70
N ILE A 406 5.04 -21.62 11.07
CA ILE A 406 6.29 -21.26 11.76
C ILE A 406 6.04 -20.20 12.83
N SER A 407 5.32 -19.11 12.48
CA SER A 407 5.01 -18.03 13.43
C SER A 407 4.18 -18.53 14.61
N PHE A 408 3.17 -19.35 14.35
CA PHE A 408 2.32 -19.92 15.40
C PHE A 408 3.12 -20.80 16.36
N ILE A 409 3.97 -21.70 15.83
CA ILE A 409 4.80 -22.59 16.67
C ILE A 409 5.78 -21.78 17.52
N LEU A 410 6.42 -20.75 16.95
CA LEU A 410 7.35 -19.89 17.69
C LEU A 410 6.66 -19.14 18.83
N GLY A 411 5.48 -18.56 18.58
CA GLY A 411 4.67 -17.92 19.63
C GLY A 411 4.22 -18.90 20.71
N TYR A 412 3.72 -20.07 20.29
CA TYR A 412 3.26 -21.12 21.20
C TYR A 412 4.38 -21.62 22.12
N ALA A 413 5.59 -21.83 21.57
CA ALA A 413 6.73 -22.34 22.32
C ALA A 413 7.36 -21.29 23.26
N SER A 414 7.21 -20.00 22.95
CA SER A 414 7.80 -18.89 23.71
C SER A 414 6.84 -18.24 24.71
N ALA A 415 5.61 -18.73 24.80
CA ALA A 415 4.58 -18.22 25.68
C ALA A 415 5.02 -18.23 27.16
N PRO A 416 4.94 -17.08 27.86
CA PRO A 416 5.17 -17.02 29.30
C PRO A 416 4.17 -17.85 30.10
N ALA A 417 4.55 -18.30 31.31
CA ALA A 417 3.77 -19.26 32.11
C ALA A 417 2.31 -18.85 32.42
N ASN A 418 2.02 -17.54 32.45
CA ASN A 418 0.70 -16.99 32.78
C ASN A 418 -0.11 -16.56 31.54
N ILE A 419 0.32 -16.96 30.35
CA ILE A 419 -0.31 -16.58 29.08
C ILE A 419 -0.76 -17.83 28.36
N ASP A 420 -1.97 -17.80 27.80
CA ASP A 420 -2.46 -18.90 26.99
C ASP A 420 -1.56 -19.09 25.75
N LYS A 421 -1.04 -20.31 25.59
CA LYS A 421 -0.05 -20.63 24.56
C LYS A 421 -0.62 -20.50 23.16
N THR A 422 -1.89 -20.85 22.97
CA THR A 422 -2.57 -20.75 21.67
C THR A 422 -2.73 -19.29 21.29
N MET A 423 -3.16 -18.44 22.22
CA MET A 423 -3.27 -16.99 22.02
C MET A 423 -1.92 -16.33 21.73
N ALA A 424 -0.85 -16.78 22.41
CA ALA A 424 0.51 -16.34 22.10
C ALA A 424 0.97 -16.74 20.68
N GLY A 425 0.60 -17.94 20.23
CA GLY A 425 0.80 -18.39 18.84
C GLY A 425 0.08 -17.51 17.82
N ILE A 426 -1.21 -17.23 18.04
CA ILE A 426 -2.02 -16.36 17.15
C ILE A 426 -1.44 -14.94 17.11
N TYR A 427 -1.06 -14.39 18.27
CA TYR A 427 -0.43 -13.07 18.34
C TYR A 427 0.90 -13.03 17.57
N ALA A 428 1.74 -14.07 17.68
CA ALA A 428 2.99 -14.14 16.93
C ALA A 428 2.74 -14.18 15.41
N THR A 429 1.69 -14.86 14.93
CA THR A 429 1.27 -14.79 13.53
C THR A 429 0.84 -13.39 13.13
N ALA A 430 0.09 -12.68 13.97
CA ALA A 430 -0.26 -11.27 13.70
C ALA A 430 0.95 -10.34 13.67
N ILE A 431 1.99 -10.62 14.47
CA ILE A 431 3.28 -9.92 14.40
C ILE A 431 4.01 -10.23 13.09
N THR A 432 3.95 -11.46 12.57
CA THR A 432 4.45 -11.77 11.23
C THR A 432 3.74 -10.96 10.16
N THR A 433 2.41 -10.87 10.20
CA THR A 433 1.62 -10.04 9.26
C THR A 433 1.91 -8.55 9.42
N THR A 434 2.11 -8.06 10.64
CA THR A 434 2.53 -6.68 10.90
C THR A 434 3.93 -6.41 10.36
N GLY A 435 4.84 -7.37 10.49
CA GLY A 435 6.16 -7.34 9.87
C GLY A 435 6.05 -7.15 8.36
N MET A 436 5.21 -7.94 7.68
CA MET A 436 4.95 -7.75 6.25
C MET A 436 4.51 -6.30 5.98
N LEU A 437 3.44 -5.84 6.64
CA LEU A 437 2.87 -4.52 6.35
C LEU A 437 3.71 -3.33 6.76
N SER A 438 4.65 -3.47 7.69
CA SER A 438 5.56 -2.38 8.04
C SER A 438 6.35 -1.87 6.82
N LEU A 439 6.57 -2.72 5.81
CA LEU A 439 7.26 -2.39 4.57
C LEU A 439 6.36 -1.65 3.55
N SER A 440 5.10 -1.35 3.90
CA SER A 440 4.13 -0.71 3.00
C SER A 440 4.66 0.60 2.40
N GLY A 441 5.41 1.40 3.17
CA GLY A 441 5.93 2.69 2.71
C GLY A 441 6.79 2.55 1.45
N ILE A 442 7.75 1.64 1.44
CA ILE A 442 8.60 1.42 0.26
C ILE A 442 7.88 0.66 -0.85
N ILE A 443 7.03 -0.31 -0.52
CA ILE A 443 6.28 -1.10 -1.50
C ILE A 443 5.35 -0.18 -2.30
N MET A 444 4.59 0.66 -1.61
CA MET A 444 3.75 1.68 -2.22
C MET A 444 4.53 2.69 -3.03
N SER A 445 5.75 3.03 -2.61
CA SER A 445 6.63 3.92 -3.37
C SER A 445 7.03 3.31 -4.72
N ILE A 446 7.33 2.01 -4.71
CA ILE A 446 7.68 1.22 -5.89
C ILE A 446 6.46 0.98 -6.78
N ASP A 447 5.28 0.74 -6.22
CA ASP A 447 4.06 0.53 -7.00
C ASP A 447 3.58 1.83 -7.67
N SER A 448 3.50 2.92 -6.88
CA SER A 448 3.03 4.21 -7.37
C SER A 448 3.99 4.87 -8.36
N PHE A 449 5.21 4.34 -8.53
CA PHE A 449 6.09 4.69 -9.64
C PHE A 449 5.50 4.25 -10.99
N GLY A 450 4.81 3.10 -11.04
CA GLY A 450 4.22 2.52 -12.25
C GLY A 450 3.23 3.47 -12.95
N PRO A 451 2.14 3.90 -12.29
CA PRO A 451 1.21 4.86 -12.87
C PRO A 451 1.85 6.19 -13.32
N VAL A 452 2.95 6.61 -12.68
CA VAL A 452 3.67 7.82 -13.10
C VAL A 452 4.47 7.57 -14.37
N SER A 453 5.14 6.42 -14.50
CA SER A 453 5.83 6.04 -15.74
C SER A 453 4.86 5.80 -16.89
N ASP A 454 3.71 5.20 -16.60
CA ASP A 454 2.63 4.91 -17.55
C ASP A 454 2.07 6.20 -18.17
N ASN A 455 1.64 7.15 -17.32
CA ASN A 455 1.22 8.48 -17.78
C ASN A 455 2.33 9.29 -18.45
N ALA A 456 3.59 9.14 -18.01
CA ALA A 456 4.70 9.76 -18.71
C ALA A 456 4.86 9.21 -20.12
N ASN A 457 4.59 7.91 -20.29
CA ASN A 457 4.59 7.24 -21.57
C ASN A 457 3.51 7.82 -22.50
N GLY A 458 2.26 7.87 -22.02
CA GLY A 458 1.15 8.45 -22.78
C GLY A 458 1.40 9.91 -23.18
N ILE A 459 1.98 10.72 -22.28
CA ILE A 459 2.38 12.11 -22.60
C ILE A 459 3.45 12.16 -23.70
N VAL A 460 4.43 11.25 -23.69
CA VAL A 460 5.49 11.20 -24.72
C VAL A 460 4.89 10.92 -26.10
N GLU A 461 3.92 10.01 -26.20
CA GLU A 461 3.25 9.70 -27.47
C GLU A 461 2.35 10.84 -27.93
N MET A 462 1.47 11.33 -27.05
CA MET A 462 0.56 12.44 -27.36
C MET A 462 1.31 13.73 -27.74
N ALA A 463 2.51 13.94 -27.22
CA ALA A 463 3.37 15.07 -27.56
C ALA A 463 4.30 14.81 -28.76
N ASN A 464 4.21 13.66 -29.43
CA ASN A 464 5.05 13.24 -30.57
C ASN A 464 6.56 13.27 -30.26
N LEU A 465 6.96 12.77 -29.09
CA LEU A 465 8.36 12.75 -28.62
C LEU A 465 8.99 11.35 -28.78
N GLY A 466 8.88 10.75 -29.97
CA GLY A 466 9.22 9.33 -30.21
C GLY A 466 10.65 8.91 -29.87
N GLU A 467 11.63 9.83 -29.87
CA GLU A 467 13.03 9.52 -29.47
C GLU A 467 13.16 9.09 -27.99
N VAL A 468 12.16 9.39 -27.16
CA VAL A 468 12.19 9.18 -25.71
C VAL A 468 11.28 8.01 -25.28
N ARG A 469 10.45 7.49 -26.19
CA ARG A 469 9.45 6.43 -25.90
C ARG A 469 10.11 5.14 -25.39
N GLU A 470 11.27 4.76 -25.95
CA GLU A 470 12.01 3.58 -25.48
C GLU A 470 12.36 3.65 -23.98
N VAL A 471 12.68 4.85 -23.47
CA VAL A 471 12.99 5.05 -22.05
C VAL A 471 11.74 4.89 -21.18
N THR A 472 10.60 5.43 -21.62
CA THR A 472 9.33 5.35 -20.88
C THR A 472 8.72 3.96 -20.95
N ASP A 473 8.78 3.27 -22.08
CA ASP A 473 8.31 1.89 -22.25
C ASP A 473 9.05 0.91 -21.31
N ILE A 474 10.38 1.06 -21.16
CA ILE A 474 11.15 0.23 -20.22
C ILE A 474 10.67 0.44 -18.79
N LEU A 475 10.37 1.68 -18.41
CA LEU A 475 9.94 2.01 -17.06
C LEU A 475 8.51 1.56 -16.81
N ASP A 476 7.63 1.69 -17.80
CA ASP A 476 6.26 1.21 -17.72
C ASP A 476 6.19 -0.33 -17.62
N ALA A 477 6.97 -1.06 -18.42
CA ALA A 477 7.05 -2.52 -18.31
C ALA A 477 7.51 -2.99 -16.92
N ILE A 478 8.41 -2.23 -16.29
CA ILE A 478 8.82 -2.47 -14.90
C ILE A 478 7.68 -2.12 -13.94
N GLY A 479 6.99 -1.00 -14.18
CA GLY A 479 5.78 -0.58 -13.48
C GLY A 479 4.69 -1.66 -13.44
N ASN A 480 4.47 -2.35 -14.56
CA ASN A 480 3.51 -3.46 -14.66
C ASN A 480 3.89 -4.65 -13.77
N THR A 481 5.20 -4.94 -13.64
CA THR A 481 5.68 -5.96 -12.71
C THR A 481 5.49 -5.50 -11.25
N THR A 482 5.78 -4.24 -10.94
CA THR A 482 5.64 -3.70 -9.56
C THR A 482 4.18 -3.58 -9.11
N LYS A 483 3.25 -3.30 -10.04
CA LYS A 483 1.79 -3.38 -9.80
C LYS A 483 1.39 -4.78 -9.37
N ALA A 484 1.97 -5.82 -9.97
CA ALA A 484 1.67 -7.19 -9.61
C ALA A 484 2.33 -7.64 -8.29
N THR A 485 3.57 -7.23 -8.02
CA THR A 485 4.24 -7.56 -6.75
C THR A 485 3.50 -6.95 -5.57
N THR A 486 2.98 -5.72 -5.71
CA THR A 486 2.22 -5.04 -4.67
C THR A 486 0.85 -5.67 -4.45
N LYS A 487 0.17 -6.11 -5.53
CA LYS A 487 -1.05 -6.93 -5.41
C LYS A 487 -0.82 -8.29 -4.75
N GLY A 488 0.39 -8.85 -4.85
CA GLY A 488 0.75 -10.07 -4.12
C GLY A 488 1.11 -9.81 -2.65
N PHE A 489 1.49 -8.56 -2.32
CA PHE A 489 1.77 -8.11 -0.95
C PHE A 489 0.50 -7.77 -0.17
N ALA A 490 -0.45 -7.08 -0.81
CA ALA A 490 -1.79 -6.81 -0.28
C ALA A 490 -2.60 -8.11 -0.19
#